data_AF-A0A0P5TSV9-F1
#
_entry.id   AF-A0A0P5TSV9-F1
#
_cell.length_a   1.000
_cell.length_b   1.000
_cell.length_c   1.000
_cell.angle_alpha   90.00
_cell.angle_beta   90.00
_cell.angle_gamma   90.00
#
_symmetry.space_group_name_H-M   'P 1'
#
loop_
_entity.id
_entity.type
_entity.pdbx_description
1 polymer ?
#
loop_
_entity_poly.entity_id
_entity_poly.type
_entity_poly.pdbx_seq_one_letter_code
_entity_poly.pdbx_strand_id
1 'polypeptide(L)'
;MLPSMVLKKMVMGNFGGEKMMEPVVADSVDFMVERLESLSQAELASRLTLNCGSSYVHVDKLQQYCITIIDVFDDCAIASPVSEDMYRSYPHASMAHLKNGGNFPYLSRCDEVNLHLQVHLLRFERTRCKAGGSHFSD
;
A
#
# COMPACT_ATOMS: atom_id res chain seq x y z
N MET A 1 17.37 -28.18 -6.98
CA MET A 1 16.90 -27.06 -6.13
C MET A 1 15.42 -27.23 -5.86
N LEU A 2 14.96 -27.06 -4.62
CA LEU A 2 13.53 -27.18 -4.29
C LEU A 2 12.76 -25.98 -4.88
N PRO A 3 11.61 -26.20 -5.57
CA PRO A 3 10.82 -25.12 -6.17
C PRO A 3 10.48 -23.98 -5.19
N SER A 4 10.18 -24.30 -3.93
CA SER A 4 9.90 -23.32 -2.88
C SER A 4 11.06 -22.34 -2.62
N MET A 5 12.31 -22.81 -2.68
CA MET A 5 13.48 -21.96 -2.46
C MET A 5 13.70 -20.96 -3.60
N VAL A 6 13.39 -21.34 -4.84
CA VAL A 6 13.48 -20.45 -6.00
C VAL A 6 12.45 -19.33 -5.91
N LEU A 7 11.21 -19.68 -5.53
CA LEU A 7 10.14 -18.70 -5.35
C LEU A 7 10.46 -17.68 -4.25
N LYS A 8 10.96 -18.15 -3.10
CA LYS A 8 11.38 -17.26 -2.01
C LYS A 8 12.50 -16.32 -2.45
N LYS A 9 13.53 -16.84 -3.14
CA LYS A 9 14.63 -16.01 -3.68
C LYS A 9 14.15 -14.96 -4.67
N MET A 10 13.21 -15.29 -5.54
CA MET A 10 12.66 -14.34 -6.52
C MET A 10 11.93 -13.18 -5.83
N VAL A 11 11.17 -13.45 -4.77
CA VAL A 11 10.47 -12.39 -4.02
C VAL A 11 11.45 -11.55 -3.18
N MET A 12 12.41 -12.19 -2.52
CA MET A 12 13.40 -11.49 -1.69
C MET A 12 14.32 -10.56 -2.49
N GLY A 13 14.60 -10.88 -3.76
CA GLY A 13 15.40 -10.03 -4.64
C GLY A 13 14.82 -8.63 -4.85
N ASN A 14 13.52 -8.45 -4.62
CA ASN A 14 12.83 -7.17 -4.80
C ASN A 14 12.87 -6.26 -3.57
N PHE A 15 13.33 -6.73 -2.40
CA PHE A 15 13.34 -5.92 -1.17
C PHE A 15 14.52 -4.94 -1.05
N GLY A 16 15.41 -4.92 -2.06
CA GLY A 16 16.52 -3.98 -2.15
C GLY A 16 17.70 -4.40 -1.27
N GLY A 17 18.80 -4.77 -1.92
CA GLY A 17 20.10 -4.93 -1.25
C GLY A 17 20.93 -3.66 -1.38
N GLU A 18 21.69 -3.33 -0.33
CA GLU A 18 22.89 -2.46 -0.33
C GLU A 18 22.76 -0.96 0.03
N LYS A 19 21.57 -0.39 0.27
CA LYS A 19 21.47 1.00 0.80
C LYS A 19 21.49 1.01 2.34
N MET A 20 22.16 1.99 2.95
CA MET A 20 22.00 2.27 4.39
C MET A 20 20.54 2.61 4.67
N MET A 21 19.83 1.68 5.30
CA MET A 21 18.44 1.83 5.70
C MET A 21 18.39 2.33 7.15
N GLU A 22 17.36 3.11 7.46
CA GLU A 22 17.03 3.42 8.86
C GLU A 22 16.67 2.12 9.61
N PRO A 23 17.07 1.97 10.90
CA PRO A 23 16.82 0.74 11.65
C PRO A 23 15.37 0.24 11.60
N VAL A 24 14.41 1.15 11.76
CA VAL A 24 12.97 0.81 11.74
C VAL A 24 12.52 0.27 10.38
N VAL A 25 13.13 0.75 9.29
CA VAL A 25 12.82 0.26 7.95
C VAL A 25 13.51 -1.09 7.71
N ALA A 26 14.73 -1.29 8.19
CA ALA A 26 15.40 -2.59 8.16
C ALA A 26 14.60 -3.66 8.94
N ASP A 27 14.16 -3.33 10.16
CA ASP A 27 13.32 -4.22 10.98
C ASP A 27 12.03 -4.62 10.27
N SER A 28 11.43 -3.69 9.50
CA SER A 28 10.24 -3.98 8.70
C SER A 28 10.51 -4.97 7.56
N VAL A 29 11.69 -4.88 6.92
CA VAL A 29 12.12 -5.81 5.88
C VAL A 29 12.41 -7.17 6.48
N ASP A 30 13.14 -7.23 7.59
CA ASP A 30 13.47 -8.48 8.29
C ASP A 30 12.20 -9.21 8.73
N PHE A 31 11.24 -8.49 9.31
CA PHE A 31 9.93 -9.04 9.64
C PHE A 31 9.25 -9.64 8.40
N MET A 32 9.24 -8.93 7.27
CA MET A 32 8.60 -9.41 6.04
C MET A 32 9.31 -10.62 5.43
N VAL A 33 10.64 -10.69 5.52
CA VAL A 33 11.43 -11.87 5.13
C VAL A 33 11.05 -13.07 6.00
N GLU A 34 10.97 -12.89 7.31
CA GLU A 34 10.58 -13.95 8.25
C GLU A 34 9.15 -14.46 7.96
N ARG A 35 8.22 -13.54 7.64
CA ARG A 35 6.86 -13.92 7.22
C ARG A 35 6.86 -14.67 5.89
N LEU A 36 7.65 -14.24 4.92
CA LEU A 36 7.80 -14.93 3.64
C LEU A 36 8.35 -16.35 3.82
N GLU A 37 9.28 -16.54 4.77
CA GLU A 37 9.84 -17.85 5.09
C GLU A 37 8.81 -18.80 5.71
N SER A 38 7.84 -18.28 6.46
CA SER A 38 6.75 -19.09 7.02
C SER A 38 5.70 -19.56 6.00
N LEU A 39 5.68 -19.01 4.78
CA LEU A 39 4.70 -19.39 3.76
C LEU A 39 5.04 -20.74 3.11
N SER A 40 3.99 -21.53 2.89
CA SER A 40 4.04 -22.78 2.14
C SER A 40 4.23 -22.54 0.64
N GLN A 41 4.66 -23.58 -0.09
CA GLN A 41 4.77 -23.52 -1.54
C GLN A 41 3.44 -23.22 -2.22
N ALA A 42 2.33 -23.77 -1.73
CA ALA A 42 1.00 -23.55 -2.31
C ALA A 42 0.57 -22.08 -2.18
N GLU A 43 0.82 -21.46 -1.03
CA GLU A 43 0.54 -20.03 -0.80
C GLU A 43 1.41 -19.13 -1.69
N LEU A 44 2.71 -19.43 -1.79
CA LEU A 44 3.62 -18.71 -2.67
C LEU A 44 3.21 -18.82 -4.14
N ALA A 45 2.90 -20.04 -4.61
CA ALA A 45 2.46 -20.29 -5.97
C ALA A 45 1.15 -19.55 -6.28
N SER A 46 0.17 -19.62 -5.38
CA SER A 46 -1.11 -18.90 -5.54
C SER A 46 -0.91 -17.39 -5.68
N ARG A 47 -0.09 -16.77 -4.82
CA ARG A 47 0.22 -15.34 -4.89
C ARG A 47 0.95 -14.97 -6.18
N LEU A 48 1.91 -15.77 -6.61
CA LEU A 48 2.63 -15.53 -7.87
C LEU A 48 1.70 -15.65 -9.08
N THR A 49 0.82 -16.65 -9.10
CA THR A 49 -0.20 -16.78 -10.14
C THR A 49 -1.09 -15.54 -10.21
N LEU A 50 -1.52 -14.99 -9.06
CA LEU A 50 -2.29 -13.74 -9.01
C LEU A 50 -1.51 -12.54 -9.54
N ASN A 51 -0.21 -12.44 -9.23
CA ASN A 51 0.64 -11.36 -9.73
C ASN A 51 0.93 -11.46 -11.24
N CYS A 52 0.92 -12.67 -11.81
CA CYS A 52 1.13 -12.88 -13.25
C CYS A 52 -0.14 -12.70 -14.10
N GLY A 53 -1.33 -12.58 -13.48
CA GLY A 53 -2.58 -12.33 -14.18
C GLY A 53 -2.70 -10.88 -14.63
N SER A 54 -3.02 -10.64 -15.90
CA SER A 54 -3.38 -9.29 -16.35
C SER A 54 -4.73 -8.90 -15.72
N SER A 55 -4.73 -7.77 -15.02
CA SER A 55 -5.94 -7.19 -14.44
C SER A 55 -5.98 -5.71 -14.78
N TYR A 56 -7.18 -5.21 -15.06
CA TYR A 56 -7.39 -3.80 -15.40
C TYR A 56 -8.40 -3.18 -14.45
N VAL A 57 -8.07 -1.99 -13.96
CA VAL A 57 -8.95 -1.21 -13.09
C VAL A 57 -9.67 -0.16 -13.93
N HIS A 58 -11.00 -0.20 -13.89
CA HIS A 58 -11.86 0.84 -14.50
C HIS A 58 -11.90 2.09 -13.62
N VAL A 59 -10.88 2.94 -13.76
CA VAL A 59 -10.71 4.15 -12.95
C VAL A 59 -11.86 5.15 -13.12
N ASP A 60 -12.50 5.15 -14.29
CA ASP A 60 -13.73 5.91 -14.59
C ASP A 60 -14.86 5.59 -13.60
N LYS A 61 -15.01 4.33 -13.21
CA LYS A 61 -16.04 3.89 -12.24
C LYS A 61 -15.69 4.26 -10.80
N LEU A 62 -14.43 4.66 -10.56
CA LEU A 62 -13.93 4.97 -9.23
C LEU A 62 -14.01 6.46 -8.88
N GLN A 63 -14.29 7.34 -9.85
CA GLN A 63 -14.29 8.79 -9.65
C GLN A 63 -15.30 9.31 -8.61
N GLN A 64 -16.39 8.56 -8.39
CA GLN A 64 -17.40 8.91 -7.38
C GLN A 64 -16.98 8.59 -5.94
N TYR A 65 -15.91 7.80 -5.74
CA TYR A 65 -15.45 7.43 -4.41
C TYR A 65 -14.39 8.41 -3.92
N CYS A 66 -14.41 8.68 -2.62
CA CYS A 66 -13.29 9.35 -1.97
C CYS A 66 -12.11 8.38 -1.90
N ILE A 67 -11.04 8.69 -2.64
CA ILE A 67 -9.81 7.89 -2.68
C ILE A 67 -8.72 8.62 -1.88
N THR A 68 -7.89 7.87 -1.17
CA THR A 68 -6.70 8.41 -0.51
C THR A 68 -5.51 7.54 -0.89
N ILE A 69 -4.49 8.18 -1.45
CA ILE A 69 -3.24 7.53 -1.84
C ILE A 69 -2.23 7.90 -0.76
N ILE A 70 -1.72 6.89 -0.08
CA ILE A 70 -0.62 7.04 0.89
C ILE A 70 0.64 6.57 0.19
N ASP A 71 1.61 7.46 0.03
CA ASP A 71 2.84 7.18 -0.72
C ASP A 71 4.09 7.66 0.03
N VAL A 72 5.23 7.06 -0.26
CA VAL A 72 6.53 7.36 0.37
C VAL A 72 7.43 8.02 -0.65
N PHE A 73 8.16 9.06 -0.26
CA PHE A 73 9.10 9.76 -1.15
C PHE A 73 10.47 9.08 -1.33
N ASP A 74 10.69 7.91 -0.75
CA ASP A 74 11.96 7.17 -0.87
C ASP A 74 12.09 6.51 -2.26
N ASP A 75 13.32 6.20 -2.68
CA ASP A 75 13.59 5.27 -3.79
C ASP A 75 13.10 3.86 -3.43
N CYS A 76 11.79 3.61 -3.63
CA CYS A 76 11.13 2.35 -3.32
C CYS A 76 11.12 1.41 -4.53
N ALA A 77 10.68 0.16 -4.33
CA ALA A 77 10.60 -0.84 -5.39
C ALA A 77 9.62 -0.48 -6.54
N ILE A 78 8.73 0.50 -6.34
CA ILE A 78 7.83 1.00 -7.39
C ILE A 78 8.58 2.07 -8.20
N ALA A 79 8.74 1.83 -9.50
CA ALA A 79 9.39 2.78 -10.39
C ALA A 79 8.57 4.09 -10.51
N SER A 80 9.26 5.24 -10.44
CA SER A 80 8.68 6.59 -10.56
C SER A 80 7.63 6.77 -11.66
N PRO A 81 7.79 6.21 -12.89
CA PRO A 81 6.79 6.37 -13.95
C PRO A 81 5.43 5.73 -13.61
N VAL A 82 5.45 4.61 -12.86
CA VAL A 82 4.23 3.90 -12.47
C VAL A 82 3.46 4.70 -11.42
N SER A 83 4.16 5.33 -10.49
CA SER A 83 3.54 6.22 -9.49
C SER A 83 2.93 7.46 -10.15
N GLU A 84 3.61 8.06 -11.15
CA GLU A 84 3.06 9.19 -11.91
C GLU A 84 1.77 8.84 -12.66
N ASP A 85 1.74 7.69 -13.35
CA ASP A 85 0.55 7.22 -14.06
C ASP A 85 -0.61 6.93 -13.09
N MET A 86 -0.31 6.40 -11.90
CA MET A 86 -1.29 6.24 -10.83
C MET A 86 -1.87 7.60 -10.40
N TYR A 87 -1.04 8.61 -10.14
CA TYR A 87 -1.52 9.93 -9.76
C TYR A 87 -2.38 10.58 -10.84
N ARG A 88 -1.99 10.45 -12.12
CA ARG A 88 -2.78 10.94 -13.26
C ARG A 88 -4.14 10.24 -13.37
N SER A 89 -4.17 8.96 -13.04
CA SER A 89 -5.40 8.17 -13.05
C SER A 89 -6.39 8.64 -11.97
N TYR A 90 -5.89 9.12 -10.83
CA TYR A 90 -6.72 9.55 -9.70
C TYR A 90 -6.56 11.04 -9.35
N PRO A 91 -6.99 11.97 -10.23
CA PRO A 91 -6.75 13.40 -10.06
C PRO A 91 -7.47 14.02 -8.85
N HIS A 92 -8.49 13.35 -8.31
CA HIS A 92 -9.26 13.81 -7.16
C HIS A 92 -8.92 13.07 -5.86
N ALA A 93 -7.92 12.19 -5.88
CA ALA A 93 -7.49 11.49 -4.67
C ALA A 93 -6.84 12.46 -3.68
N SER A 94 -7.12 12.24 -2.39
CA SER A 94 -6.36 12.88 -1.32
C SER A 94 -4.98 12.27 -1.28
N MET A 95 -3.94 13.10 -1.35
CA MET A 95 -2.57 12.63 -1.31
C MET A 95 -2.00 12.75 0.10
N ALA A 96 -1.45 11.65 0.60
CA ALA A 96 -0.84 11.53 1.92
C ALA A 96 0.60 11.07 1.74
N HIS A 97 1.54 12.01 1.76
CA HIS A 97 2.93 11.71 1.54
C HIS A 97 3.70 11.52 2.85
N LEU A 98 4.38 10.40 2.95
CA LEU A 98 5.33 10.05 4.00
C LEU A 98 6.73 10.44 3.55
N LYS A 99 7.51 11.04 4.46
CA LYS A 99 8.87 11.48 4.16
C LYS A 99 9.80 10.32 3.82
N ASN A 100 9.65 9.22 4.56
CA ASN A 100 10.37 7.97 4.38
C ASN A 100 9.55 6.81 4.95
N GLY A 101 9.95 5.57 4.66
CA GLY A 101 9.23 4.37 5.09
C GLY A 101 9.61 3.09 4.33
N GLY A 102 10.43 3.20 3.27
CA GLY A 102 10.82 2.06 2.43
C GLY A 102 9.64 1.32 1.80
N ASN A 103 9.83 0.03 1.51
CA ASN A 103 8.83 -0.80 0.81
C ASN A 103 7.59 -1.13 1.66
N PHE A 104 7.66 -0.95 2.98
CA PHE A 104 6.62 -1.36 3.92
C PHE A 104 6.27 -0.23 4.91
N PRO A 105 5.75 0.93 4.43
CA PRO A 105 5.45 2.08 5.28
C PRO A 105 4.44 1.78 6.38
N TYR A 106 3.54 0.81 6.17
CA TYR A 106 2.58 0.37 7.18
C TYR A 106 3.22 -0.36 8.38
N LEU A 107 4.45 -0.85 8.24
CA LEU A 107 5.24 -1.43 9.32
C LEU A 107 6.23 -0.41 9.90
N SER A 108 6.95 0.29 9.03
CA SER A 108 8.04 1.20 9.45
C SER A 108 7.53 2.56 9.97
N ARG A 109 6.36 3.02 9.50
CA ARG A 109 5.71 4.29 9.86
C ARG A 109 4.23 4.07 10.19
N CYS A 110 3.96 3.06 11.01
CA CYS A 110 2.60 2.66 11.36
C CYS A 110 1.77 3.82 11.95
N ASP A 111 2.36 4.70 12.77
CA ASP A 111 1.67 5.86 13.35
C ASP A 111 1.20 6.87 12.28
N GLU A 112 2.06 7.20 11.32
CA GLU A 112 1.72 8.14 10.24
C GLU A 112 0.68 7.53 9.28
N VAL A 113 0.84 6.25 8.93
CA VAL A 113 -0.14 5.52 8.11
C VAL A 113 -1.49 5.46 8.82
N ASN A 114 -1.51 5.12 10.11
CA ASN A 114 -2.73 5.06 10.91
C ASN A 114 -3.41 6.43 11.01
N LEU A 115 -2.66 7.51 11.17
CA LEU A 115 -3.20 8.87 11.14
C LEU A 115 -3.93 9.16 9.83
N HIS A 116 -3.31 8.86 8.68
CA HIS A 116 -3.93 9.07 7.38
C HIS A 116 -5.18 8.21 7.18
N LEU A 117 -5.17 6.96 7.66
CA LEU A 117 -6.36 6.09 7.68
C LEU A 117 -7.48 6.68 8.53
N GLN A 118 -7.18 7.14 9.75
CA GLN A 118 -8.16 7.78 10.62
C GLN A 118 -8.75 9.04 9.97
N VAL A 119 -7.91 9.92 9.41
CA VAL A 119 -8.36 11.13 8.71
C VAL A 119 -9.28 10.77 7.54
N HIS A 120 -8.95 9.72 6.77
CA HIS A 120 -9.80 9.24 5.69
C HIS A 120 -11.17 8.78 6.21
N LEU A 121 -11.20 7.93 7.25
CA LEU A 121 -12.42 7.37 7.83
C LEU A 121 -13.31 8.42 8.49
N LEU A 122 -12.73 9.38 9.21
CA LEU A 122 -13.45 10.47 9.88
C LEU A 122 -14.29 11.32 8.91
N ARG A 123 -13.90 11.40 7.63
CA ARG A 123 -14.68 12.10 6.61
C ARG A 123 -16.04 11.43 6.37
N PHE A 124 -16.13 10.11 6.55
CA PHE A 124 -17.37 9.35 6.38
C PHE A 124 -18.23 9.33 7.64
N GLU A 125 -17.61 9.40 8.82
CA GLU A 125 -18.35 9.53 10.08
C GLU A 125 -19.04 10.90 10.17
N ARG A 126 -18.34 11.97 9.77
CA ARG A 126 -18.91 13.32 9.74
C ARG A 126 -20.00 13.50 8.68
N THR A 127 -19.94 12.81 7.55
CA THR A 127 -21.01 12.89 6.53
C THR A 127 -22.28 12.15 6.96
N ARG A 128 -22.19 11.09 7.78
CA ARG A 128 -23.38 10.48 8.41
C ARG A 128 -24.09 11.44 9.36
N CYS A 129 -23.36 12.26 10.12
CA CYS A 129 -23.97 13.25 11.01
C CYS A 129 -24.65 14.43 10.29
N LYS A 130 -24.23 14.76 9.06
CA LYS A 130 -24.83 15.87 8.28
C LYS A 130 -26.12 15.51 7.55
N ALA A 131 -26.42 14.22 7.36
CA ALA A 131 -27.65 13.77 6.70
C ALA A 131 -28.87 13.66 7.64
N GLY A 132 -28.70 13.89 8.95
CA GLY A 132 -29.76 13.76 9.95
C GLY A 132 -30.38 15.07 10.44
N GLY A 133 -30.11 16.20 9.79
CA GLY A 133 -30.42 17.52 10.35
C GLY A 133 -30.96 18.54 9.36
N SER A 134 -32.09 18.25 8.71
CA SER A 134 -32.99 19.30 8.17
C SER A 134 -34.32 18.71 7.71
N HIS A 135 -35.21 18.41 8.65
CA HIS A 135 -36.67 18.52 8.49
C HIS A 135 -37.34 18.21 9.83
N PHE A 136 -37.53 19.25 10.65
CA PHE A 136 -38.67 19.32 11.55
C PHE A 136 -39.03 20.79 11.65
N SER A 137 -40.01 21.19 10.83
CA SER A 137 -40.76 22.42 11.01
C SER A 137 -41.94 22.09 11.90
N ASP A 138 -42.16 22.90 12.94
CA ASP A 138 -43.48 23.33 13.42
C ASP A 138 -43.31 24.73 14.01
#